data_AF-A0A2D8UL04-F1
#
_entry.id   AF-A0A2D8UL04-F1
#
_cell.length_a   1.000
_cell.length_b   1.000
_cell.length_c   1.000
_cell.angle_alpha   90.00
_cell.angle_beta   90.00
_cell.angle_gamma   90.00
#
_symmetry.space_group_name_H-M   'P 1'
#
loop_
_entity.id
_entity.type
_entity.pdbx_description
1 polymer ?
#
loop_
_entity_poly.entity_id
_entity_poly.type
_entity_poly.pdbx_seq_one_letter_code
_entity_poly.pdbx_strand_id
1 'polypeptide(L)'
;DGRFRYKYPSVQYKIINKVPTLIGINEGAALLPQLFLKIKELDISGQSYPISSKNIEMRNESTGYSDQLHQYKFETLWMALNQKNYPKYQNLKTEAEKEAMLNAILVGHILSFFRNTGIELSSNERLMAKVQVQEKSTLFKENRMIAFSGSFVVNALLPAEIGLGKAVSRGFGNLIPA
;
A
#
# COMPACT_ATOMS: atom_id res chain seq x y z
N ASP A 1 -4.82 -24.49 -2.22
CA ASP A 1 -6.19 -24.62 -2.78
C ASP A 1 -6.51 -23.60 -3.89
N GLY A 2 -5.56 -22.75 -4.32
CA GLY A 2 -5.72 -21.90 -5.53
C GLY A 2 -6.74 -20.75 -5.39
N ARG A 3 -7.30 -20.55 -4.20
CA ARG A 3 -8.31 -19.51 -3.93
C ARG A 3 -7.62 -18.17 -3.68
N PHE A 4 -8.16 -17.11 -4.28
CA PHE A 4 -7.72 -15.75 -3.97
C PHE A 4 -8.01 -15.45 -2.49
N ARG A 5 -6.97 -15.18 -1.71
CA ARG A 5 -7.11 -14.61 -0.37
C ARG A 5 -7.39 -13.12 -0.51
N TYR A 6 -8.64 -12.71 -0.24
CA TYR A 6 -9.04 -11.31 -0.13
C TYR A 6 -8.60 -10.73 1.22
N LYS A 7 -7.29 -10.80 1.50
CA LYS A 7 -6.66 -10.23 2.69
C LYS A 7 -5.58 -9.25 2.28
N TYR A 8 -5.36 -8.24 3.11
CA TYR A 8 -4.20 -7.37 2.98
C TYR A 8 -2.92 -8.21 3.14
N PRO A 9 -1.90 -8.03 2.28
CA PRO A 9 -0.73 -8.90 2.30
C PRO A 9 0.13 -8.65 3.54
N SER A 10 0.38 -9.70 4.32
CA SER A 10 1.31 -9.67 5.47
C SER A 10 2.77 -9.58 5.06
N VAL A 11 3.09 -9.86 3.78
CA VAL A 11 4.43 -9.68 3.20
C VAL A 11 4.33 -8.92 1.88
N GLN A 12 5.17 -7.91 1.71
CA GLN A 12 5.20 -7.04 0.54
C GLN A 12 6.62 -6.96 -0.02
N TYR A 13 6.76 -7.07 -1.34
CA TYR A 13 8.01 -6.79 -2.04
C TYR A 13 7.92 -5.43 -2.74
N LYS A 14 8.96 -4.62 -2.60
CA LYS A 14 9.06 -3.29 -3.20
C LYS A 14 10.52 -2.91 -3.44
N ILE A 15 10.71 -1.86 -4.23
CA ILE A 15 12.02 -1.24 -4.43
C ILE A 15 11.97 0.12 -3.76
N ILE A 16 12.67 0.30 -2.64
CA ILE A 16 12.78 1.58 -1.93
C ILE A 16 14.21 2.08 -2.12
N ASN A 17 14.39 3.31 -2.60
CA ASN A 17 15.72 3.88 -2.85
C ASN A 17 16.64 2.98 -3.70
N LYS A 18 16.08 2.30 -4.70
CA LYS A 18 16.76 1.33 -5.58
C LYS A 18 17.24 0.05 -4.88
N VAL A 19 16.81 -0.20 -3.65
CA VAL A 19 17.11 -1.40 -2.88
C VAL A 19 15.88 -2.32 -2.86
N PRO A 20 16.01 -3.62 -3.21
CA PRO A 20 14.97 -4.61 -3.00
C PRO A 20 14.64 -4.74 -1.51
N THR A 21 13.38 -4.50 -1.15
CA THR A 21 12.92 -4.46 0.23
C THR A 21 11.72 -5.38 0.43
N LEU A 22 11.77 -6.18 1.50
CA LEU A 22 10.65 -6.98 1.98
C LEU A 22 10.11 -6.35 3.26
N ILE A 23 8.82 -6.03 3.25
CA ILE A 23 8.09 -5.53 4.42
C ILE A 23 7.19 -6.63 4.95
N GLY A 24 7.31 -6.95 6.24
CA GLY A 24 6.50 -7.92 6.94
C GLY A 24 5.63 -7.23 7.98
N ILE A 25 4.37 -7.61 8.09
CA ILE A 25 3.39 -7.05 9.03
C ILE A 25 2.78 -8.19 9.85
N ASN A 26 2.66 -8.00 11.16
CA ASN A 26 2.17 -9.00 12.12
C ASN A 26 2.91 -10.34 11.96
N GLU A 27 2.21 -11.41 11.58
CA GLU A 27 2.81 -12.73 11.31
C GLU A 27 3.95 -12.68 10.28
N GLY A 28 3.86 -11.78 9.29
CA GLY A 28 4.90 -11.59 8.29
C GLY A 28 6.17 -10.99 8.87
N ALA A 29 6.06 -10.11 9.87
CA ALA A 29 7.21 -9.52 10.56
C ALA A 29 7.99 -10.57 11.35
N ALA A 30 7.30 -11.54 11.97
CA ALA A 30 7.93 -12.65 12.67
C ALA A 30 8.58 -13.67 11.73
N LEU A 31 7.99 -13.89 10.55
CA LEU A 31 8.46 -14.87 9.58
C LEU A 31 9.68 -14.40 8.77
N LEU A 32 9.70 -13.14 8.36
CA LEU A 32 10.72 -12.63 7.42
C LEU A 32 12.16 -12.80 7.92
N PRO A 33 12.54 -12.45 9.16
CA PRO A 33 13.92 -12.62 9.62
C PRO A 33 14.40 -14.07 9.51
N GLN A 34 13.53 -15.04 9.83
CA GLN A 34 13.86 -16.47 9.81
C GLN A 34 14.14 -16.99 8.39
N LEU A 35 13.38 -16.49 7.41
CA LEU A 35 13.56 -16.85 6.00
C LEU A 35 14.73 -16.07 5.38
N PHE A 36 14.80 -14.77 5.65
CA PHE A 36 15.74 -13.85 5.02
C PHE A 36 17.19 -14.20 5.39
N LEU A 37 17.45 -14.66 6.62
CA LEU A 37 18.78 -15.14 7.01
C LEU A 37 19.28 -16.33 6.15
N LYS A 38 18.38 -17.17 5.63
CA LYS A 38 18.72 -18.36 4.84
C LYS A 38 19.02 -18.08 3.36
N ILE A 39 18.53 -16.96 2.82
CA ILE A 39 18.67 -16.61 1.39
C ILE A 39 20.11 -16.14 1.11
N LYS A 40 20.84 -16.77 0.20
CA LYS A 40 22.22 -16.35 -0.15
C LYS A 40 22.32 -15.64 -1.49
N GLU A 41 21.33 -15.85 -2.35
CA GLU A 41 21.28 -15.33 -3.71
C GLU A 41 19.82 -15.04 -4.09
N LEU A 42 19.63 -14.11 -5.03
CA LEU A 42 18.36 -13.85 -5.69
C LEU A 42 18.46 -14.34 -7.12
N ASP A 43 17.53 -15.18 -7.56
CA ASP A 43 17.34 -15.47 -8.98
C ASP A 43 16.30 -14.50 -9.54
N ILE A 44 16.73 -13.66 -10.49
CA ILE A 44 15.86 -12.76 -11.23
C ILE A 44 16.01 -13.08 -12.71
N SER A 45 14.96 -13.69 -13.28
CA SER A 45 14.91 -14.06 -14.70
C SER A 45 16.05 -14.98 -15.15
N GLY A 46 16.45 -15.93 -14.29
CA GLY A 46 17.53 -16.90 -14.56
C GLY A 46 18.93 -16.36 -14.30
N GLN A 47 19.05 -15.12 -13.80
CA GLN A 47 20.32 -14.53 -13.38
C GLN A 47 20.41 -14.58 -11.87
N SER A 48 21.47 -15.21 -11.35
CA SER A 48 21.74 -15.26 -9.91
C SER A 48 22.52 -14.03 -9.45
N TYR A 49 22.00 -13.37 -8.42
CA TYR A 49 22.61 -12.21 -7.76
C TYR A 49 22.98 -12.59 -6.33
N PRO A 50 24.28 -12.67 -5.98
CA PRO A 50 24.69 -12.97 -4.61
C PRO A 50 24.31 -11.83 -3.66
N ILE A 51 23.80 -12.18 -2.48
CA ILE A 51 23.46 -11.22 -1.44
C ILE A 51 24.68 -11.05 -0.51
N SER A 52 25.42 -9.96 -0.71
CA SER A 52 26.63 -9.65 0.09
C SER A 52 26.31 -9.10 1.47
N SER A 53 25.21 -8.38 1.60
CA SER A 53 24.78 -7.77 2.86
C SER A 53 23.26 -7.79 2.98
N LYS A 54 22.79 -7.82 4.23
CA LYS A 54 21.37 -7.81 4.59
C LYS A 54 21.18 -6.81 5.71
N ASN A 55 20.24 -5.91 5.54
CA ASN A 55 19.75 -5.08 6.63
C ASN A 55 18.38 -5.61 7.05
N ILE A 56 18.20 -5.85 8.35
CA ILE A 56 16.93 -6.32 8.92
C ILE A 56 16.59 -5.37 10.05
N GLU A 57 15.39 -4.82 9.99
CA GLU A 57 14.86 -3.96 11.02
C GLU A 57 13.49 -4.45 11.46
N MET A 58 13.25 -4.40 12.77
CA MET A 58 11.94 -4.67 13.37
C MET A 58 11.53 -3.46 14.19
N ARG A 59 10.33 -2.94 13.91
CA ARG A 59 9.77 -1.76 14.57
C ARG A 59 8.34 -2.06 15.01
N ASN A 60 7.95 -1.49 16.13
CA ASN A 60 6.54 -1.39 16.53
C ASN A 60 6.10 0.04 16.22
N GLU A 61 5.08 0.17 15.38
CA GLU A 61 4.59 1.47 14.90
C GLU A 61 3.18 1.71 15.44
N SER A 62 2.95 2.89 16.02
CA SER A 62 1.61 3.28 16.46
C SER A 62 0.71 3.40 15.23
N THR A 63 -0.40 2.66 15.22
CA THR A 63 -1.30 2.55 14.06
C THR A 63 -2.74 2.58 14.53
N GLY A 64 -3.58 3.36 13.84
CA GLY A 64 -5.01 3.40 14.14
C GLY A 64 -5.64 4.76 13.89
N TYR A 65 -6.81 4.97 14.47
CA TYR A 65 -7.50 6.25 14.46
C TYR A 65 -6.67 7.35 15.13
N SER A 66 -6.87 8.59 14.68
CA SER A 66 -6.27 9.78 15.29
C SER A 66 -7.28 10.93 15.26
N ASP A 67 -7.35 11.71 16.34
CA ASP A 67 -8.12 12.95 16.38
C ASP A 67 -7.44 14.08 15.57
N GLN A 68 -6.17 13.90 15.22
CA GLN A 68 -5.38 14.81 14.40
C GLN A 68 -5.27 14.32 12.96
N LEU A 69 -5.12 15.26 12.03
CA LEU A 69 -4.83 15.00 10.62
C LEU A 69 -3.32 14.81 10.41
N HIS A 70 -2.97 13.77 9.67
CA HIS A 70 -1.60 13.40 9.30
C HIS A 70 -1.45 13.39 7.78
N GLN A 71 -0.30 13.83 7.29
CA GLN A 71 -0.01 13.89 5.86
C GLN A 71 0.92 12.75 5.43
N TYR A 72 0.60 12.15 4.29
CA TYR A 72 1.36 11.07 3.68
C TYR A 72 1.53 11.30 2.20
N LYS A 73 2.62 10.76 1.64
CA LYS A 73 2.89 10.74 0.21
C LYS A 73 2.93 9.31 -0.32
N PHE A 74 2.39 9.13 -1.52
CA PHE A 74 2.61 7.92 -2.29
C PHE A 74 4.00 7.97 -2.92
N GLU A 75 4.93 7.19 -2.39
CA GLU A 75 6.27 7.02 -2.95
C GLU A 75 6.22 6.23 -4.27
N THR A 76 5.32 5.26 -4.36
CA THR A 76 5.03 4.52 -5.60
C THR A 76 3.59 4.75 -6.05
N LEU A 77 3.30 4.52 -7.33
CA LEU A 77 1.97 4.74 -7.89
C LEU A 77 0.89 3.99 -7.10
N TRP A 78 -0.18 4.69 -6.75
CA TRP A 78 -1.34 4.14 -6.07
C TRP A 78 -2.37 3.66 -7.09
N MET A 79 -2.58 2.34 -7.18
CA MET A 79 -3.65 1.76 -7.99
C MET A 79 -4.96 1.74 -7.21
N ALA A 80 -5.67 2.87 -7.24
CA ALA A 80 -6.89 3.07 -6.45
C ALA A 80 -8.12 2.32 -7.01
N LEU A 81 -8.21 2.18 -8.34
CA LEU A 81 -9.42 1.71 -9.01
C LEU A 81 -9.45 0.19 -9.16
N ASN A 82 -10.56 -0.42 -8.75
CA ASN A 82 -10.90 -1.81 -9.10
C ASN A 82 -11.72 -1.85 -10.39
N GLN A 83 -12.04 -3.05 -10.89
CA GLN A 83 -12.81 -3.23 -12.14
C GLN A 83 -14.19 -2.56 -12.10
N LYS A 84 -14.83 -2.50 -10.93
CA LYS A 84 -16.15 -1.86 -10.75
C LYS A 84 -16.06 -0.32 -10.72
N ASN A 85 -15.00 0.21 -10.12
CA ASN A 85 -14.80 1.63 -9.89
C ASN A 85 -14.16 2.33 -11.10
N TYR A 86 -13.38 1.61 -11.90
CA TYR A 86 -12.74 2.14 -13.10
C TYR A 86 -13.70 2.83 -14.07
N PRO A 87 -14.76 2.18 -14.60
CA PRO A 87 -15.66 2.83 -15.55
C PRO A 87 -16.41 4.00 -14.93
N LYS A 88 -16.74 3.92 -13.63
CA LYS A 88 -17.40 5.01 -12.91
C LYS A 88 -16.52 6.24 -12.87
N TYR A 89 -15.25 6.08 -12.47
CA TYR A 89 -14.28 7.16 -12.39
C TYR A 89 -14.08 7.84 -13.75
N GLN A 90 -13.99 7.06 -14.83
CA GLN A 90 -13.84 7.60 -16.19
C GLN A 90 -15.05 8.41 -16.67
N ASN A 91 -16.25 8.09 -16.18
CA ASN A 91 -17.48 8.78 -16.54
C ASN A 91 -17.74 10.07 -15.72
N LEU A 92 -16.93 10.34 -14.69
CA LEU A 92 -17.02 11.58 -13.90
C LEU A 92 -16.49 12.76 -14.71
N LYS A 93 -17.22 13.87 -14.68
CA LYS A 93 -16.97 15.02 -15.55
C LYS A 93 -16.10 16.08 -14.88
N THR A 94 -16.22 16.20 -13.57
CA THR A 94 -15.52 17.23 -12.80
C THR A 94 -14.41 16.63 -11.93
N GLU A 95 -13.35 17.40 -11.73
CA GLU A 95 -12.27 17.00 -10.83
C GLU A 95 -12.75 16.88 -9.37
N ALA A 96 -13.74 17.68 -8.96
CA ALA A 96 -14.35 17.57 -7.64
C ALA A 96 -15.05 16.22 -7.40
N GLU A 97 -15.79 15.71 -8.40
CA GLU A 97 -16.41 14.38 -8.30
C GLU A 97 -15.36 13.27 -8.25
N LYS A 98 -14.30 13.38 -9.07
CA LYS A 98 -13.18 12.42 -9.06
C LYS A 98 -12.47 12.42 -7.72
N GLU A 99 -12.17 13.59 -7.17
CA GLU A 99 -11.55 13.74 -5.85
C GLU A 99 -12.43 13.11 -4.76
N ALA A 100 -13.74 13.40 -4.75
CA ALA A 100 -14.67 12.82 -3.78
C ALA A 100 -14.70 11.28 -3.85
N MET A 101 -14.69 10.72 -5.07
CA MET A 101 -14.61 9.27 -5.26
C MET A 101 -13.27 8.69 -4.76
N LEU A 102 -12.15 9.35 -5.05
CA LEU A 102 -10.83 8.91 -4.60
C LEU A 102 -10.67 9.02 -3.07
N ASN A 103 -11.24 10.05 -2.44
CA ASN A 103 -11.29 10.19 -0.98
C ASN A 103 -12.00 8.99 -0.34
N ALA A 104 -13.18 8.63 -0.85
CA ALA A 104 -13.93 7.47 -0.36
C ALA A 104 -13.18 6.14 -0.57
N ILE A 105 -12.51 5.99 -1.72
CA ILE A 105 -11.68 4.80 -2.02
C ILE A 105 -10.50 4.70 -1.05
N LEU A 106 -9.82 5.82 -0.77
CA LEU A 106 -8.70 5.86 0.17
C LEU A 106 -9.14 5.43 1.57
N VAL A 107 -10.25 5.98 2.08
CA VAL A 107 -10.84 5.56 3.36
C VAL A 107 -11.13 4.05 3.34
N GLY A 108 -11.73 3.53 2.27
CA GLY A 108 -11.99 2.10 2.12
C GLY A 108 -10.72 1.23 2.16
N HIS A 109 -9.63 1.68 1.54
CA HIS A 109 -8.34 0.98 1.59
C HIS A 109 -7.71 1.00 2.99
N ILE A 110 -7.78 2.12 3.71
CA ILE A 110 -7.27 2.23 5.09
C ILE A 110 -8.08 1.34 6.03
N LEU A 111 -9.42 1.37 5.94
CA LEU A 111 -10.29 0.46 6.70
C LEU A 111 -10.00 -1.01 6.40
N SER A 112 -9.70 -1.34 5.14
CA SER A 112 -9.28 -2.71 4.78
C SER A 112 -7.95 -3.07 5.44
N PHE A 113 -6.99 -2.14 5.48
CA PHE A 113 -5.71 -2.36 6.17
C PHE A 113 -5.93 -2.58 7.67
N PHE A 114 -6.70 -1.72 8.34
CA PHE A 114 -7.03 -1.84 9.77
C PHE A 114 -7.68 -3.19 10.10
N ARG A 115 -8.74 -3.58 9.39
CA ARG A 115 -9.39 -4.88 9.62
C ARG A 115 -8.45 -6.08 9.45
N ASN A 116 -7.51 -6.01 8.52
CA ASN A 116 -6.57 -7.10 8.29
C ASN A 116 -5.38 -7.11 9.27
N THR A 117 -5.17 -6.01 9.98
CA THR A 117 -4.13 -5.88 11.01
C THR A 117 -4.68 -5.99 12.43
N GLY A 118 -5.99 -6.20 12.58
CA GLY A 118 -6.65 -6.37 13.88
C GLY A 118 -7.04 -5.06 14.55
N ILE A 119 -7.12 -3.97 13.78
CA ILE A 119 -7.53 -2.65 14.27
C ILE A 119 -9.00 -2.44 13.94
N GLU A 120 -9.78 -2.13 14.97
CA GLU A 120 -11.20 -1.81 14.86
C GLU A 120 -11.43 -0.37 15.30
N LEU A 121 -12.33 0.32 14.60
CA LEU A 121 -12.74 1.67 14.97
C LEU A 121 -13.88 1.62 15.97
N SER A 122 -13.87 2.51 16.94
CA SER A 122 -14.99 2.74 17.85
C SER A 122 -16.22 3.28 17.09
N SER A 123 -17.42 3.13 17.64
CA SER A 123 -18.67 3.55 16.97
C SER A 123 -18.77 5.06 16.70
N ASN A 124 -18.02 5.87 17.44
CA ASN A 124 -17.90 7.32 17.28
C ASN A 124 -16.74 7.75 16.38
N GLU A 125 -15.83 6.84 16.01
CA GLU A 125 -14.67 7.15 15.19
C GLU A 125 -15.02 7.12 13.70
N ARG A 126 -14.61 8.15 12.96
CA ARG A 126 -14.82 8.24 11.51
C ARG A 126 -13.55 8.67 10.81
N LEU A 127 -13.13 7.89 9.83
CA LEU A 127 -12.03 8.27 8.96
C LEU A 127 -12.47 9.29 7.92
N MET A 128 -11.69 10.36 7.82
CA MET A 128 -11.78 11.39 6.80
C MET A 128 -10.43 11.44 6.10
N ALA A 129 -10.45 11.39 4.77
CA ALA A 129 -9.25 11.54 3.98
C ALA A 129 -9.48 12.53 2.85
N LYS A 130 -8.43 13.27 2.50
CA LYS A 130 -8.41 14.17 1.34
C LYS A 130 -7.17 13.90 0.50
N VAL A 131 -7.37 13.49 -0.74
CA VAL A 131 -6.32 13.22 -1.72
C VAL A 131 -5.91 14.49 -2.46
N GLN A 132 -4.62 14.59 -2.77
CA GLN A 132 -4.05 15.56 -3.70
C GLN A 132 -3.16 14.79 -4.68
N VAL A 133 -3.78 14.28 -5.74
CA VAL A 133 -3.15 13.31 -6.64
C VAL A 133 -3.29 13.70 -8.11
N GLN A 134 -2.34 13.23 -8.90
CA GLN A 134 -2.35 13.31 -10.35
C GLN A 134 -2.56 11.92 -10.93
N GLU A 135 -3.43 11.85 -11.92
CA GLU A 135 -3.62 10.63 -12.71
C GLU A 135 -2.35 10.31 -13.52
N LYS A 136 -1.98 9.03 -13.53
CA LYS A 136 -0.88 8.43 -14.28
C LYS A 136 -1.36 7.12 -14.89
N SER A 137 -0.58 6.58 -15.81
CA SER A 137 -0.80 5.22 -16.33
C SER A 137 0.38 4.31 -16.01
N THR A 138 0.09 3.05 -15.70
CA THR A 138 1.08 2.00 -15.46
C THR A 138 0.72 0.74 -16.25
N LEU A 139 1.67 -0.16 -16.46
CA LEU A 139 1.40 -1.52 -16.91
C LEU A 139 1.29 -2.44 -15.71
N PHE A 140 0.30 -3.31 -15.72
CA PHE A 140 0.14 -4.37 -14.73
C PHE A 140 -0.34 -5.65 -15.42
N LYS A 141 0.51 -6.67 -15.44
CA LYS A 141 0.27 -7.91 -16.21
C LYS A 141 -0.13 -7.59 -17.65
N GLU A 142 0.68 -6.77 -18.32
CA GLU A 142 0.49 -6.33 -19.72
C GLU A 142 -0.75 -5.47 -19.98
N ASN A 143 -1.57 -5.19 -18.97
CA ASN A 143 -2.73 -4.32 -19.10
C ASN A 143 -2.38 -2.89 -18.65
N ARG A 144 -2.78 -1.89 -19.44
CA ARG A 144 -2.66 -0.48 -19.05
C ARG A 144 -3.70 -0.16 -17.98
N MET A 145 -3.24 0.34 -16.84
CA MET A 145 -4.06 0.67 -15.68
C MET A 145 -3.92 2.16 -15.37
N ILE A 146 -5.00 2.78 -14.91
CA ILE A 146 -4.96 4.10 -14.26
C ILE A 146 -4.40 3.91 -12.84
N ALA A 147 -3.47 4.78 -12.48
CA ALA A 147 -2.88 4.87 -11.14
C ALA A 147 -2.64 6.33 -10.77
N PHE A 148 -2.26 6.59 -9.53
CA PHE A 148 -2.18 7.94 -8.99
C PHE A 148 -0.84 8.18 -8.31
N SER A 149 -0.25 9.35 -8.55
CA SER A 149 0.90 9.85 -7.78
C SER A 149 0.49 11.09 -7.01
N GLY A 150 0.98 11.28 -5.79
CA GLY A 150 0.68 12.48 -5.01
C GLY A 150 0.69 12.23 -3.52
N SER A 151 -0.13 12.98 -2.80
CA SER A 151 -0.23 12.92 -1.35
C SER A 151 -1.67 12.86 -0.89
N PHE A 152 -1.86 12.64 0.41
CA PHE A 152 -3.16 12.77 1.05
C PHE A 152 -2.98 13.17 2.51
N VAL A 153 -4.06 13.68 3.07
CA VAL A 153 -4.21 13.93 4.50
C VAL A 153 -5.29 13.01 5.03
N VAL A 154 -5.08 12.41 6.20
CA VAL A 154 -6.04 11.52 6.87
C VAL A 154 -5.97 11.65 8.38
N ASN A 155 -7.08 11.45 9.09
CA ASN A 155 -7.10 11.35 10.55
C ASN A 155 -6.80 9.91 11.04
N ALA A 156 -5.66 9.38 10.61
CA ALA A 156 -5.17 8.05 10.97
C ALA A 156 -3.65 8.03 11.03
N LEU A 157 -3.11 7.25 11.96
CA LEU A 157 -1.70 6.87 12.00
C LEU A 157 -1.52 5.61 11.17
N LEU A 158 -0.65 5.69 10.17
CA LEU A 158 -0.25 4.60 9.28
C LEU A 158 1.26 4.36 9.43
N PRO A 159 1.71 3.10 9.55
CA PRO A 159 3.14 2.79 9.53
C PRO A 159 3.79 3.25 8.23
N ALA A 160 5.03 3.70 8.32
CA ALA A 160 5.82 3.98 7.14
C ALA A 160 5.97 2.72 6.26
N GLU A 161 6.12 2.92 4.96
CA GLU A 161 6.46 1.87 3.98
C GLU A 161 5.41 0.76 3.81
N ILE A 162 4.19 0.91 4.33
CA ILE A 162 3.07 0.05 3.92
C ILE A 162 2.55 0.49 2.55
N GLY A 163 1.94 -0.43 1.79
CA GLY A 163 1.22 -0.06 0.58
C GLY A 163 -0.29 0.04 0.81
N LEU A 164 -1.00 0.88 0.05
CA LEU A 164 -2.47 0.91 -0.03
C LEU A 164 -2.96 0.62 -1.46
N GLY A 165 -4.19 0.11 -1.58
CA GLY A 165 -4.85 -0.14 -2.86
C GLY A 165 -4.57 -1.50 -3.49
N LYS A 166 -4.56 -1.56 -4.82
CA LYS A 166 -4.37 -2.80 -5.57
C LYS A 166 -2.89 -3.13 -5.74
N ALA A 167 -2.57 -4.43 -5.67
CA ALA A 167 -1.22 -4.98 -5.88
C ALA A 167 -0.14 -4.44 -4.93
N VAL A 168 -0.54 -4.16 -3.69
CA VAL A 168 0.35 -3.78 -2.59
C VAL A 168 1.51 -4.75 -2.39
N SER A 169 1.27 -6.05 -2.53
CA SER A 169 2.34 -7.07 -2.41
C SER A 169 3.45 -6.95 -3.45
N ARG A 170 3.21 -6.20 -4.55
CA ARG A 170 4.16 -5.92 -5.64
C ARG A 170 4.68 -4.48 -5.59
N GLY A 171 4.47 -3.79 -4.48
CA GLY A 171 5.09 -2.49 -4.19
C GLY A 171 4.32 -1.26 -4.67
N PHE A 172 3.08 -1.40 -5.12
CA PHE A 172 2.22 -0.26 -5.44
C PHE A 172 1.64 0.41 -4.19
N GLY A 173 1.41 1.72 -4.27
CA GLY A 173 0.79 2.55 -3.24
C GLY A 173 1.62 2.69 -1.97
N ASN A 174 2.95 2.58 -2.06
CA ASN A 174 3.85 2.69 -0.92
C ASN A 174 3.74 4.07 -0.27
N LEU A 175 3.69 4.12 1.06
CA LEU A 175 3.52 5.34 1.82
C LEU A 175 4.81 5.78 2.49
N ILE A 176 5.02 7.08 2.53
CA ILE A 176 5.97 7.73 3.43
C ILE A 176 5.26 8.91 4.14
N PRO A 177 5.59 9.20 5.41
CA PRO A 177 5.20 10.45 6.05
C PRO A 177 5.68 11.65 5.23
N ALA A 178 4.90 12.72 5.20
CA ALA A 178 5.19 13.94 4.43
C ALA A 178 5.42 15.16 5.32
#